data_AF-A0A1V4XQZ5-F1
#
_entry.id   AF-A0A1V4XQZ5-F1
#
_cell.length_a   1.000
_cell.length_b   1.000
_cell.length_c   1.000
_cell.angle_alpha   90.00
_cell.angle_beta   90.00
_cell.angle_gamma   90.00
#
_symmetry.space_group_name_H-M   'P 1'
#
loop_
_entity.id
_entity.type
_entity.pdbx_description
1 polymer ?
#
loop_
_entity_poly.entity_id
_entity_poly.type
_entity_poly.pdbx_seq_one_letter_code
_entity_poly.pdbx_strand_id
1 'polypeptide(L)'
;MKKQGISRREFLKAGAGAAAGIVTASLLGCSGGSDGGTGNSDVSPNQAWTYHGQKGITAAYQPTNSALYRQLLPSVFDMPDTLQLVLSIISYSDVTQPLVPYYEGFAMLACKYRGQACLHTLTMPVTDKTANDVGISIGFPKYIADSIVLRSGNSTWIGEVKQRGSNVMRMTFTPQSELPPFNRSNPAPSYINLVPPGIGPAVVTVNIRGKQLVRTTTGSATVEVSSGESWSALLEGASLVGAQFDEITGNWTLVSGDELRSAVVSIVKIKNGRTDQAVEEAIELLGGIGAVTADKQKIMLKPNLVSDNPRSTTNPEVIRALASLMQGAGKEVSIGEGSAACRNYNILNGVVYRTRNRDTLDAMQQHIFDVLGYSEIARSLGIPLVNLHSGNMVEVDVPNGFVYDSIALHRSLIDIDMLCSVPMMKTHNLGGVTLGMKNLIGTYPGTTYGSVRSLVHDRAAAVERSGVAGAVIDIVRANKLGLVVIDASTAMEGNGPENGDPVKMDLIIAGTNPLATDMVGASVMGFYASAIPSFQWANNAGMQPQQVSQIEIRGAGISDVQRNFKRPEIIPWNTARNTFGLAEI
;
A
#
# COMPACT_ATOMS: atom_id res chain seq x y z
N MET A 1 30.02 -0.86 20.85
CA MET A 1 28.72 -0.29 20.44
C MET A 1 27.72 -0.49 21.57
N LYS A 2 27.11 0.60 22.07
CA LYS A 2 26.16 0.56 23.19
C LYS A 2 24.90 -0.22 22.78
N LYS A 3 24.53 -1.26 23.55
CA LYS A 3 23.24 -1.95 23.41
C LYS A 3 22.11 -0.93 23.60
N GLN A 4 21.35 -0.64 22.55
CA GLN A 4 20.07 0.09 22.63
C GLN A 4 18.98 -0.84 23.22
N GLY A 5 19.16 -1.24 24.48
CA GLY A 5 18.06 -1.87 25.22
C GLY A 5 17.14 -0.77 25.75
N ILE A 6 15.88 -0.77 25.34
CA ILE A 6 14.85 0.06 25.97
C ILE A 6 14.73 -0.39 27.42
N SER A 7 14.92 0.52 28.36
CA SER A 7 14.84 0.20 29.79
C SER A 7 13.41 -0.18 30.19
N ARG A 8 13.23 -1.00 31.25
CA ARG A 8 11.92 -1.33 31.86
C ARG A 8 11.04 -0.09 32.10
N ARG A 9 11.67 1.05 32.43
CA ARG A 9 11.01 2.34 32.63
C ARG A 9 10.57 3.00 31.34
N GLU A 10 11.34 2.88 30.26
CA GLU A 10 10.96 3.39 28.93
C GLU A 10 9.88 2.53 28.29
N PHE A 11 9.88 1.22 28.52
CA PHE A 11 8.84 0.32 28.01
C PHE A 11 7.50 0.53 28.73
N LEU A 12 7.50 0.69 30.06
CA LEU A 12 6.29 1.09 30.80
C LEU A 12 5.81 2.49 30.40
N LYS A 13 6.73 3.43 30.14
CA LYS A 13 6.39 4.76 29.58
C LYS A 13 5.91 4.70 28.13
N ALA A 14 6.32 3.72 27.34
CA ALA A 14 5.82 3.48 25.98
C ALA A 14 4.46 2.78 26.01
N GLY A 15 4.23 1.84 26.94
CA GLY A 15 2.93 1.22 27.20
C GLY A 15 1.91 2.22 27.75
N ALA A 16 2.32 3.06 28.70
CA ALA A 16 1.52 4.16 29.22
C ALA A 16 1.44 5.37 28.26
N GLY A 17 2.44 5.55 27.40
CA GLY A 17 2.45 6.55 26.34
C GLY A 17 1.59 6.14 25.15
N ALA A 18 1.54 4.85 24.83
CA ALA A 18 0.58 4.25 23.92
C ALA A 18 -0.81 4.28 24.57
N ALA A 19 -0.95 3.92 25.86
CA ALA A 19 -2.18 4.10 26.64
C ALA A 19 -2.69 5.54 26.67
N ALA A 20 -1.78 6.52 26.72
CA ALA A 20 -2.07 7.96 26.64
C ALA A 20 -2.33 8.48 25.23
N GLY A 21 -2.20 7.60 24.25
CA GLY A 21 -1.90 7.94 22.88
C GLY A 21 -2.72 7.19 21.85
N ILE A 22 -3.79 6.48 22.24
CA ILE A 22 -4.53 5.62 21.32
C ILE A 22 -5.88 6.26 20.96
N VAL A 23 -5.91 6.73 19.71
CA VAL A 23 -7.04 7.08 18.81
C VAL A 23 -7.19 8.55 18.42
N THR A 24 -7.25 8.72 17.09
CA THR A 24 -7.82 9.79 16.27
C THR A 24 -7.08 11.09 15.93
N ALA A 25 -6.55 11.10 14.70
CA ALA A 25 -6.74 12.19 13.74
C ALA A 25 -7.11 11.67 12.33
N SER A 26 -8.31 12.09 11.91
CA SER A 26 -8.74 12.54 10.57
C SER A 26 -8.27 11.81 9.30
N LEU A 27 -9.11 10.89 8.81
CA LEU A 27 -9.56 10.96 7.41
C LEU A 27 -10.62 12.07 7.33
N LEU A 28 -10.19 13.28 6.99
CA LEU A 28 -10.93 14.41 6.40
C LEU A 28 -9.97 15.61 6.46
N GLY A 29 -9.42 16.01 5.31
CA GLY A 29 -8.58 17.21 5.20
C GLY A 29 -7.23 17.00 4.52
N CYS A 30 -7.24 16.69 3.23
CA CYS A 30 -6.14 17.12 2.37
C CYS A 30 -6.22 18.66 2.26
N SER A 31 -5.31 19.39 2.91
CA SER A 31 -4.79 20.67 2.41
C SER A 31 -3.68 21.19 3.32
N GLY A 32 -2.48 21.34 2.77
CA GLY A 32 -1.46 22.22 3.31
C GLY A 32 -1.79 23.66 2.93
N GLY A 33 -1.63 24.58 3.87
CA GLY A 33 -1.73 26.02 3.61
C GLY A 33 -1.12 26.78 4.78
N SER A 34 0.01 27.42 4.53
CA SER A 34 0.67 28.39 5.41
C SER A 34 -0.02 29.76 5.35
N ASP A 35 -0.14 30.37 6.52
CA ASP A 35 -0.27 31.79 6.86
C ASP A 35 -1.45 32.67 6.40
N GLY A 36 -2.10 33.27 7.41
CA GLY A 36 -2.46 34.70 7.42
C GLY A 36 -3.90 35.06 7.06
N GLY A 37 -4.75 35.33 8.05
CA GLY A 37 -6.02 36.04 7.82
C GLY A 37 -6.97 36.07 9.02
N THR A 38 -7.24 37.27 9.53
CA THR A 38 -8.16 37.57 10.64
C THR A 38 -9.63 37.58 10.18
N GLY A 39 -10.54 36.99 10.97
CA GLY A 39 -11.93 37.45 11.08
C GLY A 39 -13.05 36.47 10.68
N ASN A 40 -13.83 36.09 11.70
CA ASN A 40 -15.21 35.59 11.75
C ASN A 40 -15.66 34.29 11.05
N SER A 41 -15.95 33.31 11.94
CA SER A 41 -17.11 32.41 11.97
C SER A 41 -17.57 31.76 10.67
N ASP A 42 -16.95 30.64 10.33
CA ASP A 42 -17.59 29.45 9.76
C ASP A 42 -16.79 28.21 10.19
N VAL A 43 -17.49 27.18 10.69
CA VAL A 43 -16.88 25.98 11.28
C VAL A 43 -16.19 25.16 10.18
N SER A 44 -14.85 25.10 10.20
CA SER A 44 -14.04 24.36 9.22
C SER A 44 -14.09 22.84 9.46
N PRO A 45 -14.06 21.96 8.43
CA PRO A 45 -14.12 20.49 8.61
C PRO A 45 -12.80 19.81 9.03
N ASN A 46 -11.74 20.55 9.40
CA ASN A 46 -10.37 20.03 9.52
C ASN A 46 -9.83 19.95 10.96
N GLN A 47 -10.65 19.60 11.96
CA GLN A 47 -10.19 19.61 13.35
C GLN A 47 -9.67 18.23 13.79
N ALA A 48 -8.35 18.13 14.03
CA ALA A 48 -7.77 17.01 14.78
C ALA A 48 -8.36 16.99 16.20
N TRP A 49 -8.79 15.83 16.67
CA TRP A 49 -9.52 15.73 17.93
C TRP A 49 -8.58 15.94 19.11
N THR A 50 -9.04 16.72 20.09
CA THR A 50 -8.23 17.10 21.25
C THR A 50 -8.71 16.37 22.49
N TYR A 51 -7.73 15.86 23.23
CA TYR A 51 -7.88 15.26 24.53
C TYR A 51 -7.46 16.24 25.61
N HIS A 52 -8.23 16.25 26.69
CA HIS A 52 -8.02 17.15 27.81
C HIS A 52 -7.80 16.41 29.14
N GLY A 53 -8.33 15.19 29.25
CA GLY A 53 -8.24 14.39 30.47
C GLY A 53 -8.34 12.89 30.22
N GLN A 54 -7.40 12.13 30.80
CA GLN A 54 -7.45 10.68 30.87
C GLN A 54 -6.99 10.16 32.23
N LYS A 55 -7.48 8.99 32.62
CA LYS A 55 -6.87 8.20 33.69
C LYS A 55 -7.00 6.70 33.45
N GLY A 56 -6.06 5.91 33.94
CA GLY A 56 -6.10 4.46 33.69
C GLY A 56 -5.08 3.65 34.47
N ILE A 57 -5.34 2.34 34.54
CA ILE A 57 -4.41 1.33 35.05
C ILE A 57 -3.66 0.76 33.85
N THR A 58 -2.33 0.69 33.93
CA THR A 58 -1.50 -0.06 32.97
C THR A 58 -0.60 -1.02 33.72
N ALA A 59 -0.55 -2.28 33.26
CA ALA A 59 0.31 -3.31 33.81
C ALA A 59 1.08 -4.03 32.69
N ALA A 60 2.35 -4.33 32.94
CA ALA A 60 3.17 -5.16 32.06
C ALA A 60 3.49 -6.48 32.75
N TYR A 61 3.30 -7.58 32.02
CA TYR A 61 3.66 -8.93 32.42
C TYR A 61 4.74 -9.47 31.49
N GLN A 62 5.57 -10.37 32.00
CA GLN A 62 6.56 -11.10 31.22
C GLN A 62 6.07 -12.54 31.02
N PRO A 63 5.56 -12.89 29.82
CA PRO A 63 5.11 -14.24 29.52
C PRO A 63 6.27 -15.24 29.49
N THR A 64 5.98 -16.50 29.81
CA THR A 64 6.91 -17.63 29.68
C THR A 64 6.68 -18.43 28.39
N ASN A 65 5.46 -18.41 27.85
CA ASN A 65 5.07 -19.14 26.65
C ASN A 65 5.47 -18.39 25.36
N SER A 66 6.74 -18.54 24.96
CA SER A 66 7.30 -17.93 23.75
C SER A 66 6.68 -18.44 22.44
N ALA A 67 6.19 -19.69 22.43
CA ALA A 67 5.55 -20.28 21.26
C ALA A 67 4.21 -19.60 20.94
N LEU A 68 3.34 -19.48 21.96
CA LEU A 68 2.08 -18.74 21.83
C LEU A 68 2.33 -17.27 21.50
N TYR A 69 3.34 -16.66 22.12
CA TYR A 69 3.73 -15.27 21.81
C TYR A 69 4.06 -15.07 20.34
N ARG A 70 4.87 -15.97 19.76
CA ARG A 70 5.23 -15.95 18.33
C ARG A 70 4.02 -16.22 17.44
N GLN A 71 3.13 -17.12 17.85
CA GLN A 71 1.91 -17.44 17.11
C GLN A 71 0.96 -16.23 17.03
N LEU A 72 0.83 -15.48 18.12
CA LEU A 72 -0.01 -14.28 18.20
C LEU A 72 0.63 -13.05 17.53
N LEU A 73 1.91 -13.10 17.19
CA LEU A 73 2.64 -12.03 16.54
C LEU A 73 2.70 -12.25 15.01
N PRO A 74 2.24 -11.30 14.17
CA PRO A 74 2.33 -11.42 12.71
C PRO A 74 3.78 -11.62 12.22
N SER A 75 3.97 -12.39 11.15
CA SER A 75 5.30 -12.77 10.64
C SER A 75 6.19 -11.60 10.23
N VAL A 76 5.60 -10.43 9.95
CA VAL A 76 6.33 -9.20 9.63
C VAL A 76 7.11 -8.62 10.81
N PHE A 77 6.81 -9.03 12.05
CA PHE A 77 7.52 -8.58 13.25
C PHE A 77 8.54 -9.61 13.70
N ASP A 78 9.67 -9.10 14.19
CA ASP A 78 10.64 -9.87 14.94
C ASP A 78 10.22 -9.94 16.41
N MET A 79 10.65 -11.03 17.07
CA MET A 79 10.47 -11.19 18.52
C MET A 79 11.28 -10.10 19.28
N PRO A 80 10.76 -9.59 20.40
CA PRO A 80 11.53 -8.67 21.24
C PRO A 80 12.66 -9.42 21.97
N ASP A 81 13.66 -8.69 22.47
CA ASP A 81 14.70 -9.28 23.32
C ASP A 81 14.15 -9.76 24.68
N THR A 82 13.01 -9.22 25.09
CA THR A 82 12.29 -9.61 26.30
C THR A 82 10.80 -9.59 25.99
N LEU A 83 10.15 -10.74 26.19
CA LEU A 83 8.70 -10.89 25.97
C LEU A 83 7.96 -10.01 26.97
N GLN A 84 7.07 -9.16 26.47
CA GLN A 84 6.20 -8.38 27.34
C GLN A 84 4.78 -8.35 26.79
N LEU A 85 3.81 -8.56 27.68
CA LEU A 85 2.38 -8.38 27.47
C LEU A 85 1.96 -7.15 28.26
N VAL A 86 1.44 -6.14 27.58
CA VAL A 86 0.96 -4.89 28.18
C VAL A 86 -0.56 -4.89 28.19
N LEU A 87 -1.14 -4.65 29.36
CA LEU A 87 -2.58 -4.66 29.60
C LEU A 87 -3.00 -3.32 30.20
N SER A 88 -4.14 -2.78 29.78
CA SER A 88 -4.60 -1.48 30.27
C SER A 88 -6.12 -1.35 30.27
N ILE A 89 -6.64 -0.55 31.22
CA ILE A 89 -8.03 -0.06 31.26
C ILE A 89 -8.01 1.44 31.55
N ILE A 90 -8.64 2.22 30.68
CA ILE A 90 -8.50 3.68 30.61
C ILE A 90 -9.88 4.32 30.50
N SER A 91 -10.00 5.49 31.10
CA SER A 91 -11.10 6.43 30.96
C SER A 91 -10.58 7.69 30.30
N TYR A 92 -11.17 8.07 29.17
CA TYR A 92 -11.02 9.37 28.54
C TYR A 92 -12.17 10.24 29.00
N SER A 93 -11.91 11.12 29.97
CA SER A 93 -12.94 11.88 30.68
C SER A 93 -13.28 13.20 30.01
N ASP A 94 -12.39 13.74 29.17
CA ASP A 94 -12.56 15.04 28.53
C ASP A 94 -11.92 15.03 27.13
N VAL A 95 -12.78 15.11 26.11
CA VAL A 95 -12.47 14.98 24.67
C VAL A 95 -13.37 15.91 23.85
N THR A 96 -12.86 16.44 22.75
CA THR A 96 -13.65 17.29 21.84
C THR A 96 -14.60 16.47 20.96
N GLN A 97 -15.76 17.03 20.62
CA GLN A 97 -16.68 16.45 19.63
C GLN A 97 -15.94 16.16 18.30
N PRO A 98 -16.29 15.07 17.58
CA PRO A 98 -17.46 14.20 17.76
C PRO A 98 -17.29 13.07 18.78
N LEU A 99 -16.13 12.96 19.45
CA LEU A 99 -15.99 12.03 20.56
C LEU A 99 -16.79 12.51 21.76
N VAL A 100 -17.26 11.53 22.52
CA VAL A 100 -17.80 11.73 23.87
C VAL A 100 -16.90 10.98 24.85
N PRO A 101 -16.90 11.32 26.15
CA PRO A 101 -16.15 10.59 27.15
C PRO A 101 -16.40 9.08 27.06
N TYR A 102 -15.33 8.30 27.02
CA TYR A 102 -15.39 6.87 26.75
C TYR A 102 -14.35 6.11 27.55
N TYR A 103 -14.50 4.79 27.57
CA TYR A 103 -13.56 3.88 28.20
C TYR A 103 -12.98 2.94 27.14
N GLU A 104 -11.75 2.51 27.40
CA GLU A 104 -10.99 1.62 26.53
C GLU A 104 -10.23 0.61 27.37
N GLY A 105 -10.13 -0.62 26.87
CA GLY A 105 -9.17 -1.60 27.34
C GLY A 105 -8.30 -2.08 26.19
N PHE A 106 -7.12 -2.62 26.48
CA PHE A 106 -6.32 -3.30 25.46
C PHE A 106 -5.38 -4.35 26.02
N ALA A 107 -4.96 -5.26 25.12
CA ALA A 107 -3.80 -6.12 25.30
C ALA A 107 -2.83 -5.96 24.12
N MET A 108 -1.54 -5.80 24.42
CA MET A 108 -0.49 -5.59 23.41
C MET A 108 0.77 -6.41 23.67
N LEU A 109 1.46 -6.81 22.61
CA LEU A 109 2.76 -7.48 22.67
C LEU A 109 3.89 -6.52 22.32
N ALA A 110 4.99 -6.56 23.06
CA ALA A 110 6.27 -6.02 22.58
C ALA A 110 6.74 -6.76 21.33
N CYS A 111 7.25 -6.03 20.35
CA CYS A 111 7.88 -6.64 19.18
C CYS A 111 8.95 -5.72 18.60
N LYS A 112 9.60 -6.17 17.52
CA LYS A 112 10.49 -5.35 16.72
C LYS A 112 10.00 -5.28 15.27
N TYR A 113 10.10 -4.12 14.66
CA TYR A 113 9.88 -3.91 13.23
C TYR A 113 11.08 -3.18 12.65
N ARG A 114 11.77 -3.78 11.69
CA ARG A 114 13.00 -3.23 11.08
C ARG A 114 14.04 -2.82 12.15
N GLY A 115 14.18 -3.64 13.19
CA GLY A 115 15.08 -3.40 14.32
C GLY A 115 14.61 -2.35 15.33
N GLN A 116 13.52 -1.63 15.09
CA GLN A 116 12.92 -0.68 16.04
C GLN A 116 11.94 -1.40 16.96
N ALA A 117 11.88 -1.01 18.24
CA ALA A 117 10.90 -1.56 19.16
C ALA A 117 9.50 -1.03 18.86
N CYS A 118 8.50 -1.90 18.94
CA CYS A 118 7.11 -1.60 18.64
C CYS A 118 6.17 -2.32 19.62
N LEU A 119 4.89 -1.93 19.60
CA LEU A 119 3.80 -2.65 20.25
C LEU A 119 2.84 -3.18 19.19
N HIS A 120 2.46 -4.45 19.29
CA HIS A 120 1.43 -5.08 18.47
C HIS A 120 0.13 -5.24 19.26
N THR A 121 -0.96 -4.65 18.78
CA THR A 121 -2.27 -4.73 19.43
C THR A 121 -2.97 -6.05 19.14
N LEU A 122 -3.32 -6.80 20.20
CA LEU A 122 -4.07 -8.05 20.11
C LEU A 122 -5.58 -7.82 20.15
N THR A 123 -6.03 -6.95 21.06
CA THR A 123 -7.44 -6.65 21.30
C THR A 123 -7.59 -5.24 21.86
N MET A 124 -8.69 -4.55 21.54
CA MET A 124 -8.94 -3.18 21.97
C MET A 124 -10.44 -2.85 22.14
N PRO A 125 -11.11 -3.41 23.16
CA PRO A 125 -12.49 -3.06 23.50
C PRO A 125 -12.67 -1.57 23.82
N VAL A 126 -13.76 -0.98 23.34
CA VAL A 126 -14.15 0.41 23.65
C VAL A 126 -15.65 0.53 23.94
N THR A 127 -16.06 1.61 24.63
CA THR A 127 -17.47 1.89 24.91
C THR A 127 -18.14 2.85 23.92
N ASP A 128 -17.37 3.55 23.08
CA ASP A 128 -17.90 4.55 22.15
C ASP A 128 -17.77 4.08 20.69
N LYS A 129 -18.84 4.33 19.91
CA LYS A 129 -18.93 3.92 18.51
C LYS A 129 -18.01 4.73 17.61
N THR A 130 -17.88 6.03 17.84
CA THR A 130 -17.00 6.88 17.03
C THR A 130 -15.54 6.50 17.25
N ALA A 131 -15.13 6.29 18.50
CA ALA A 131 -13.80 5.79 18.85
C ALA A 131 -13.53 4.39 18.28
N ASN A 132 -14.55 3.51 18.24
CA ASN A 132 -14.46 2.20 17.61
C ASN A 132 -14.23 2.30 16.11
N ASP A 133 -15.12 2.99 15.40
CA ASP A 133 -15.13 3.02 13.94
C ASP A 133 -13.87 3.65 13.38
N VAL A 134 -13.39 4.73 13.99
CA VAL A 134 -12.13 5.35 13.55
C VAL A 134 -10.91 4.55 13.99
N GLY A 135 -10.94 3.91 15.15
CA GLY A 135 -9.89 2.96 15.52
C GLY A 135 -9.77 1.82 14.49
N ILE A 136 -10.90 1.26 14.05
CA ILE A 136 -10.94 0.22 13.01
C ILE A 136 -10.41 0.76 11.68
N SER A 137 -10.79 2.00 11.29
CA SER A 137 -10.39 2.56 9.99
C SER A 137 -8.88 2.78 9.86
N ILE A 138 -8.18 3.01 10.97
CA ILE A 138 -6.71 3.07 10.99
C ILE A 138 -6.07 1.72 11.28
N GLY A 139 -6.86 0.72 11.68
CA GLY A 139 -6.46 -0.68 11.78
C GLY A 139 -6.32 -1.23 13.21
N PHE A 140 -6.82 -0.58 14.25
CA PHE A 140 -6.90 -1.23 15.55
C PHE A 140 -7.94 -2.38 15.53
N PRO A 141 -7.69 -3.51 16.21
CA PRO A 141 -8.66 -4.58 16.38
C PRO A 141 -9.73 -4.20 17.42
N LYS A 142 -10.44 -3.08 17.18
CA LYS A 142 -11.46 -2.59 18.10
C LYS A 142 -12.79 -3.32 17.94
N TYR A 143 -13.52 -3.36 19.03
CA TYR A 143 -14.92 -3.73 19.05
C TYR A 143 -15.63 -3.01 20.21
N ILE A 144 -16.95 -2.92 20.10
CA ILE A 144 -17.78 -2.37 21.17
C ILE A 144 -17.94 -3.41 22.28
N ALA A 145 -17.50 -3.03 23.49
CA ALA A 145 -17.69 -3.81 24.69
C ALA A 145 -19.10 -3.61 25.29
N ASP A 146 -19.68 -4.63 25.93
CA ASP A 146 -20.94 -4.48 26.68
C ASP A 146 -20.81 -3.40 27.77
N SER A 147 -19.67 -3.40 28.47
CA SER A 147 -19.30 -2.32 29.39
C SER A 147 -17.81 -2.32 29.68
N ILE A 148 -17.26 -1.12 29.92
CA ILE A 148 -15.94 -0.94 30.50
C ILE A 148 -16.07 0.06 31.64
N VAL A 149 -15.50 -0.26 32.80
CA VAL A 149 -15.61 0.56 33.99
C VAL A 149 -14.25 0.70 34.64
N LEU A 150 -13.98 1.88 35.19
CA LEU A 150 -12.80 2.15 36.00
C LEU A 150 -13.27 2.88 37.26
N ARG A 151 -13.11 2.25 38.42
CA ARG A 151 -13.63 2.75 39.70
C ARG A 151 -12.54 2.73 40.76
N SER A 152 -12.54 3.73 41.62
CA SER A 152 -11.80 3.68 42.88
C SER A 152 -12.59 2.90 43.92
N GLY A 153 -11.90 2.05 44.68
CA GLY A 153 -12.40 1.36 45.87
C GLY A 153 -11.61 1.76 47.12
N ASN A 154 -11.76 1.00 48.20
CA ASN A 154 -11.05 1.22 49.47
C ASN A 154 -9.54 0.95 49.32
N SER A 155 -8.79 1.97 48.89
CA SER A 155 -7.32 1.95 48.66
C SER A 155 -6.85 1.18 47.42
N THR A 156 -7.74 0.83 46.49
CA THR A 156 -7.40 0.17 45.22
C THR A 156 -8.18 0.77 44.05
N TRP A 157 -7.70 0.60 42.83
CA TRP A 157 -8.45 0.87 41.60
C TRP A 157 -8.88 -0.44 40.96
N ILE A 158 -10.13 -0.52 40.51
CA ILE A 158 -10.68 -1.68 39.83
C ILE A 158 -11.13 -1.25 38.44
N GLY A 159 -10.55 -1.88 37.42
CA GLY A 159 -10.99 -1.81 36.04
C GLY A 159 -11.65 -3.11 35.63
N GLU A 160 -12.79 -3.07 34.94
CA GLU A 160 -13.46 -4.26 34.39
C GLU A 160 -13.94 -4.00 32.96
N VAL A 161 -13.68 -4.96 32.07
CA VAL A 161 -14.21 -5.04 30.70
C VAL A 161 -15.14 -6.25 30.64
N LYS A 162 -16.38 -6.03 30.18
CA LYS A 162 -17.37 -7.10 29.93
C LYS A 162 -17.73 -7.19 28.45
N GLN A 163 -17.87 -8.42 27.97
CA GLN A 163 -18.35 -8.73 26.64
C GLN A 163 -19.17 -10.02 26.67
N ARG A 164 -20.31 -10.02 25.98
CA ARG A 164 -21.26 -11.15 25.97
C ARG A 164 -21.61 -11.64 27.38
N GLY A 165 -21.80 -10.70 28.32
CA GLY A 165 -22.14 -10.99 29.71
C GLY A 165 -21.01 -11.57 30.58
N SER A 166 -19.80 -11.74 30.05
CA SER A 166 -18.63 -12.28 30.78
C SER A 166 -17.56 -11.22 31.03
N ASN A 167 -16.82 -11.35 32.14
CA ASN A 167 -15.65 -10.51 32.40
C ASN A 167 -14.51 -10.94 31.46
N VAL A 168 -14.20 -10.10 30.48
CA VAL A 168 -13.08 -10.32 29.55
C VAL A 168 -11.76 -10.03 30.26
N MET A 169 -11.69 -8.90 30.95
CA MET A 169 -10.49 -8.47 31.67
C MET A 169 -10.91 -7.71 32.93
N ARG A 170 -10.39 -8.12 34.08
CA ARG A 170 -10.51 -7.39 35.35
C ARG A 170 -9.11 -7.10 35.87
N MET A 171 -8.84 -5.83 36.13
CA MET A 171 -7.58 -5.36 36.71
C MET A 171 -7.84 -4.78 38.10
N THR A 172 -7.10 -5.25 39.10
CA THR A 172 -7.08 -4.64 40.43
C THR A 172 -5.70 -4.05 40.66
N PHE A 173 -5.64 -2.73 40.82
CA PHE A 173 -4.41 -1.99 41.07
C PHE A 173 -4.35 -1.50 42.51
N THR A 174 -3.23 -1.78 43.17
CA THR A 174 -2.93 -1.33 44.53
C THR A 174 -1.82 -0.29 44.47
N PRO A 175 -2.13 1.00 44.72
CA PRO A 175 -1.15 2.08 44.80
C PRO A 175 -0.04 1.80 45.83
N GLN A 176 1.19 2.22 45.53
CA GLN A 176 2.34 2.12 46.44
C GLN A 176 3.08 3.46 46.58
N SER A 177 3.45 4.09 45.47
CA SER A 177 4.21 5.35 45.50
C SER A 177 3.78 6.27 44.37
N GLU A 178 3.48 7.51 44.72
CA GLU A 178 3.35 8.59 43.74
C GLU A 178 4.73 9.03 43.25
N LEU A 179 4.84 9.28 41.96
CA LEU A 179 6.01 9.89 41.36
C LEU A 179 5.76 11.41 41.22
N PRO A 180 6.83 12.24 41.24
CA PRO A 180 6.69 13.66 40.97
C PRO A 180 6.01 13.88 39.60
N PRO A 181 5.01 14.77 39.53
CA PRO A 181 4.36 15.08 38.27
C PRO A 181 5.36 15.65 37.27
N PHE A 182 5.17 15.33 35.99
CA PHE A 182 6.04 15.84 34.93
C PHE A 182 5.24 16.32 33.72
N ASN A 183 5.78 17.33 33.05
CA ASN A 183 5.25 17.80 31.78
C ASN A 183 5.85 16.98 30.63
N ARG A 184 5.02 16.57 29.69
CA ARG A 184 5.39 15.93 28.43
C ARG A 184 4.88 16.84 27.30
N SER A 185 5.74 17.15 26.33
CA SER A 185 5.36 17.93 25.15
C SER A 185 5.91 17.24 23.92
N ASN A 186 5.05 16.95 22.95
CA ASN A 186 5.41 16.27 21.70
C ASN A 186 6.37 15.07 21.89
N PRO A 187 6.00 14.09 22.70
CA PRO A 187 6.92 13.00 22.98
C PRO A 187 7.25 12.17 21.74
N ALA A 188 8.41 11.51 21.81
CA ALA A 188 8.87 10.61 20.76
C ALA A 188 7.78 9.58 20.38
N PRO A 189 7.63 9.27 19.07
CA PRO A 189 6.61 8.38 18.56
C PRO A 189 6.61 7.02 19.26
N SER A 190 5.42 6.46 19.46
CA SER A 190 5.28 5.03 19.72
C SER A 190 4.96 4.34 18.40
N TYR A 191 5.80 3.39 17.99
CA TYR A 191 5.50 2.53 16.85
C TYR A 191 4.44 1.52 17.28
N ILE A 192 3.23 1.63 16.72
CA ILE A 192 2.09 0.77 17.05
C ILE A 192 1.67 0.05 15.78
N ASN A 193 1.72 -1.28 15.80
CA ASN A 193 1.18 -2.08 14.72
C ASN A 193 -0.34 -2.23 14.85
N LEU A 194 -1.00 -2.01 13.72
CA LEU A 194 -2.43 -2.08 13.52
C LEU A 194 -2.77 -3.30 12.65
N VAL A 195 -3.81 -4.05 13.02
CA VAL A 195 -4.43 -5.11 12.21
C VAL A 195 -5.81 -4.62 11.74
N PRO A 196 -5.92 -3.98 10.56
CA PRO A 196 -7.23 -3.69 9.99
C PRO A 196 -7.96 -5.02 9.70
N PRO A 197 -9.27 -5.10 9.96
CA PRO A 197 -10.06 -6.27 9.59
C PRO A 197 -9.91 -6.58 8.10
N GLY A 198 -9.35 -7.75 7.76
CA GLY A 198 -9.29 -8.27 6.39
C GLY A 198 -8.16 -7.77 5.49
N ILE A 199 -7.16 -7.01 5.99
CA ILE A 199 -6.18 -6.30 5.11
C ILE A 199 -4.69 -6.62 5.44
N GLY A 200 -4.39 -7.37 6.49
CA GLY A 200 -3.00 -7.70 6.88
C GLY A 200 -2.32 -6.60 7.71
N PRO A 201 -1.14 -6.85 8.31
CA PRO A 201 -0.55 -5.95 9.30
C PRO A 201 -0.01 -4.65 8.67
N ALA A 202 -0.44 -3.50 9.19
CA ALA A 202 0.07 -2.17 8.83
C ALA A 202 0.75 -1.52 10.05
N VAL A 203 2.05 -1.22 9.94
CA VAL A 203 2.79 -0.51 10.99
C VAL A 203 2.55 0.98 10.84
N VAL A 204 1.89 1.58 11.83
CA VAL A 204 1.62 3.02 11.86
C VAL A 204 2.40 3.64 13.01
N THR A 205 2.97 4.81 12.75
CA THR A 205 3.54 5.63 13.81
C THR A 205 2.41 6.41 14.45
N VAL A 206 2.29 6.37 15.79
CA VAL A 206 1.34 7.24 16.50
C VAL A 206 2.13 8.31 17.25
N ASN A 207 1.87 9.56 16.90
CA ASN A 207 2.47 10.74 17.51
C ASN A 207 1.47 11.42 18.44
N ILE A 208 1.89 11.72 19.66
CA ILE A 208 1.17 12.64 20.54
C ILE A 208 1.70 14.05 20.24
N ARG A 209 0.83 14.98 19.84
CA ARG A 209 1.17 16.39 19.70
C ARG A 209 0.45 17.21 20.78
N GLY A 210 1.11 18.20 21.34
CA GLY A 210 0.57 19.04 22.40
C GLY A 210 1.22 18.79 23.76
N LYS A 211 0.59 19.33 24.81
CA LYS A 211 1.13 19.38 26.17
C LYS A 211 0.30 18.50 27.11
N GLN A 212 0.98 17.64 27.84
CA GLN A 212 0.41 16.77 28.86
C GLN A 212 1.10 17.04 30.20
N LEU A 213 0.33 17.15 31.28
CA LEU A 213 0.79 16.99 32.65
C LEU A 213 0.44 15.57 33.08
N VAL A 214 1.45 14.79 33.44
CA VAL A 214 1.29 13.39 33.83
C VAL A 214 1.55 13.24 35.32
N ARG A 215 0.57 12.68 36.04
CA ARG A 215 0.70 12.20 37.42
C ARG A 215 0.68 10.68 37.39
N THR A 216 1.74 10.06 37.91
CA THR A 216 1.89 8.61 37.90
C THR A 216 1.96 8.09 39.32
N THR A 217 1.11 7.12 39.63
CA THR A 217 1.18 6.33 40.86
C THR A 217 1.63 4.93 40.50
N THR A 218 2.80 4.54 40.98
CA THR A 218 3.32 3.18 40.84
C THR A 218 2.70 2.25 41.86
N GLY A 219 2.59 0.97 41.52
CA GLY A 219 2.03 -0.03 42.42
C GLY A 219 2.11 -1.45 41.86
N SER A 220 1.27 -2.32 42.41
CA SER A 220 1.07 -3.68 41.92
C SER A 220 -0.29 -3.80 41.25
N ALA A 221 -0.40 -4.65 40.24
CA ALA A 221 -1.69 -5.03 39.65
C ALA A 221 -1.85 -6.55 39.64
N THR A 222 -3.09 -7.00 39.82
CA THR A 222 -3.54 -8.35 39.46
C THR A 222 -4.48 -8.25 38.27
N VAL A 223 -4.42 -9.25 37.40
CA VAL A 223 -5.29 -9.34 36.22
C VAL A 223 -5.97 -10.71 36.20
N GLU A 224 -7.28 -10.69 36.04
CA GLU A 224 -8.12 -11.85 35.79
C GLU A 224 -8.70 -11.73 34.37
N VAL A 225 -8.60 -12.79 33.58
CA VAL A 225 -9.06 -12.84 32.19
C VAL A 225 -9.93 -14.08 32.02
N SER A 226 -11.04 -14.00 31.28
CA SER A 226 -11.84 -15.19 30.98
C SER A 226 -11.11 -16.10 29.98
N SER A 227 -11.32 -17.41 30.11
CA SER A 227 -10.65 -18.46 29.34
C SER A 227 -10.93 -18.46 27.82
N GLY A 228 -11.74 -17.52 27.31
CA GLY A 228 -12.10 -17.41 25.90
C GLY A 228 -11.17 -16.51 25.08
N GLU A 229 -10.32 -15.72 25.72
CA GLU A 229 -9.40 -14.81 25.03
C GLU A 229 -8.14 -15.56 24.56
N SER A 230 -7.84 -15.51 23.26
CA SER A 230 -6.72 -16.23 22.65
C SER A 230 -5.35 -15.88 23.24
N TRP A 231 -5.23 -14.70 23.85
CA TRP A 231 -4.02 -14.19 24.49
C TRP A 231 -3.96 -14.44 26.00
N SER A 232 -5.06 -14.87 26.64
CA SER A 232 -5.13 -15.06 28.10
C SER A 232 -4.10 -16.05 28.63
N ALA A 233 -3.82 -17.11 27.87
CA ALA A 233 -2.81 -18.12 28.21
C ALA A 233 -1.37 -17.56 28.28
N LEU A 234 -1.12 -16.35 27.78
CA LEU A 234 0.18 -15.67 27.99
C LEU A 234 0.37 -15.21 29.44
N LEU A 235 -0.70 -15.13 30.26
CA LEU A 235 -0.62 -14.80 31.67
C LEU A 235 -0.29 -16.01 32.56
N GLU A 236 -0.46 -17.23 32.05
CA GLU A 236 -0.14 -18.45 32.79
C GLU A 236 1.37 -18.52 33.09
N GLY A 237 1.71 -18.47 34.38
CA GLY A 237 3.11 -18.43 34.83
C GLY A 237 3.86 -17.13 34.52
N ALA A 238 3.17 -16.09 34.02
CA ALA A 238 3.79 -14.80 33.75
C ALA A 238 4.06 -14.03 35.04
N SER A 239 5.20 -13.33 35.10
CA SER A 239 5.54 -12.47 36.24
C SER A 239 5.19 -11.02 35.97
N LEU A 240 4.63 -10.32 36.96
CA LEU A 240 4.39 -8.88 36.88
C LEU A 240 5.72 -8.13 36.76
N VAL A 241 5.89 -7.41 35.65
CA VAL A 241 7.03 -6.51 35.40
C VAL A 241 6.78 -5.14 36.00
N GLY A 242 5.53 -4.70 36.14
CA GLY A 242 5.21 -3.46 36.82
C GLY A 242 3.81 -2.99 36.52
N ALA A 243 3.28 -2.15 37.40
CA ALA A 243 1.98 -1.53 37.21
C ALA A 243 2.00 -0.07 37.65
N GLN A 244 1.16 0.71 37.00
CA GLN A 244 0.97 2.11 37.32
C GLN A 244 -0.47 2.55 37.06
N PHE A 245 -0.85 3.62 37.75
CA PHE A 245 -2.05 4.39 37.49
C PHE A 245 -1.63 5.78 37.05
N ASP A 246 -2.04 6.18 35.86
CA ASP A 246 -1.74 7.51 35.34
C ASP A 246 -2.99 8.38 35.33
N GLU A 247 -2.82 9.64 35.71
CA GLU A 247 -3.76 10.73 35.46
C GLU A 247 -3.07 11.76 34.56
N ILE A 248 -3.68 12.03 33.41
CA ILE A 248 -3.12 12.88 32.38
C ILE A 248 -4.11 14.00 32.12
N THR A 249 -3.64 15.24 32.22
CA THR A 249 -4.41 16.43 31.87
C THR A 249 -3.62 17.30 30.90
N GLY A 250 -4.30 18.14 30.12
CA GLY A 250 -3.63 19.07 29.22
C GLY A 250 -4.43 19.31 27.94
N ASN A 251 -3.71 19.56 26.85
CA ASN A 251 -4.29 19.70 25.51
C ASN A 251 -3.37 18.95 24.57
N TRP A 252 -3.80 17.77 24.13
CA TRP A 252 -3.05 16.99 23.16
C TRP A 252 -3.95 16.41 22.09
N THR A 253 -3.38 16.24 20.90
CA THR A 253 -4.00 15.55 19.79
C THR A 253 -3.15 14.34 19.46
N LEU A 254 -3.79 13.35 18.87
CA LEU A 254 -3.13 12.17 18.35
C LEU A 254 -3.04 12.33 16.86
N VAL A 255 -1.83 12.26 16.33
CA VAL A 255 -1.58 12.40 14.91
C VAL A 255 -0.96 11.09 14.48
N SER A 256 -1.47 10.47 13.42
CA SER A 256 -0.66 9.48 12.72
C SER A 256 0.66 10.17 12.38
N GLY A 257 1.75 9.70 12.96
CA GLY A 257 3.06 10.12 12.50
C GLY A 257 3.21 9.77 11.04
N ASP A 258 4.09 10.49 10.36
CA ASP A 258 4.42 10.24 8.96
C ASP A 258 4.37 8.73 8.78
N GLU A 259 3.38 8.29 7.98
CA GLU A 259 3.48 6.99 7.37
C GLU A 259 4.92 6.93 6.88
N LEU A 260 5.56 5.77 6.93
CA LEU A 260 6.69 5.56 6.03
C LEU A 260 6.10 5.68 4.62
N ARG A 261 5.88 6.92 4.14
CA ARG A 261 5.42 7.30 2.81
C ARG A 261 6.57 6.86 1.94
N SER A 262 6.45 5.62 1.50
CA SER A 262 7.54 4.88 0.88
C SER A 262 7.61 5.15 -0.61
N ALA A 263 6.58 5.82 -1.16
CA ALA A 263 6.44 6.09 -2.58
C ALA A 263 5.85 7.48 -2.81
N VAL A 264 6.41 8.15 -3.82
CA VAL A 264 5.90 9.40 -4.37
C VAL A 264 5.27 9.09 -5.73
N VAL A 265 4.09 9.64 -5.99
CA VAL A 265 3.42 9.58 -7.29
C VAL A 265 3.00 10.99 -7.69
N SER A 266 3.33 11.38 -8.91
CA SER A 266 2.91 12.66 -9.49
C SER A 266 1.65 12.49 -10.34
N ILE A 267 0.74 13.46 -10.30
CA ILE A 267 -0.42 13.57 -11.20
C ILE A 267 -0.39 14.95 -11.85
N VAL A 268 -0.24 15.00 -13.17
CA VAL A 268 -0.10 16.25 -13.93
C VAL A 268 -1.16 16.34 -15.03
N LYS A 269 -1.77 17.51 -15.16
CA LYS A 269 -2.73 17.83 -16.23
C LYS A 269 -1.99 18.26 -17.50
N ILE A 270 -2.32 17.65 -18.63
CA ILE A 270 -1.89 18.09 -19.95
C ILE A 270 -2.63 19.38 -20.30
N LYS A 271 -1.89 20.47 -20.48
CA LYS A 271 -2.45 21.80 -20.81
C LYS A 271 -2.14 22.13 -22.26
N ASN A 272 -3.13 22.65 -22.99
CA ASN A 272 -2.97 23.10 -24.38
C ASN A 272 -2.35 22.04 -25.32
N GLY A 273 -2.61 20.75 -25.07
CA GLY A 273 -2.03 19.65 -25.85
C GLY A 273 -0.52 19.44 -25.67
N ARG A 274 0.11 20.09 -24.68
CA ARG A 274 1.55 19.99 -24.39
C ARG A 274 1.86 18.76 -23.53
N THR A 275 1.76 17.58 -24.15
CA THR A 275 2.09 16.30 -23.52
C THR A 275 3.55 16.24 -23.07
N ASP A 276 4.45 16.82 -23.86
CA ASP A 276 5.88 16.96 -23.55
C ASP A 276 6.12 17.64 -22.20
N GLN A 277 5.48 18.80 -21.98
CA GLN A 277 5.61 19.56 -20.73
C GLN A 277 4.99 18.82 -19.54
N ALA A 278 3.87 18.13 -19.75
CA ALA A 278 3.23 17.37 -18.69
C ALA A 278 4.07 16.16 -18.25
N VAL A 279 4.76 15.51 -19.19
CA VAL A 279 5.74 14.45 -18.89
C VAL A 279 6.91 15.00 -18.10
N GLU A 280 7.50 16.12 -18.55
CA GLU A 280 8.62 16.76 -17.85
C GLU A 280 8.22 17.17 -16.42
N GLU A 281 7.09 17.87 -16.25
CA GLU A 281 6.56 18.26 -14.94
C GLU A 281 6.28 17.05 -14.04
N ALA A 282 5.74 15.95 -14.58
CA ALA A 282 5.51 14.73 -13.81
C ALA A 282 6.83 14.15 -13.27
N ILE A 283 7.87 14.11 -14.10
CA ILE A 283 9.20 13.63 -13.69
C ILE A 283 9.86 14.60 -12.70
N GLU A 284 9.74 15.92 -12.89
CA GLU A 284 10.24 16.93 -11.94
C GLU A 284 9.61 16.80 -10.55
N LEU A 285 8.30 16.52 -10.48
CA LEU A 285 7.62 16.26 -9.21
C LEU A 285 8.13 15.01 -8.49
N LEU A 286 8.75 14.05 -9.20
CA LEU A 286 9.42 12.89 -8.60
C LEU A 286 10.84 13.21 -8.09
N GLY A 287 11.33 14.45 -8.24
CA GLY A 287 12.69 14.87 -7.90
C GLY A 287 13.59 15.10 -9.12
N GLY A 288 13.02 15.08 -10.33
CA GLY A 288 13.71 15.37 -11.58
C GLY A 288 14.38 14.15 -12.22
N ILE A 289 14.68 14.27 -13.51
CA ILE A 289 15.18 13.15 -14.32
C ILE A 289 16.50 12.59 -13.77
N GLY A 290 17.37 13.45 -13.22
CA GLY A 290 18.64 13.04 -12.62
C GLY A 290 18.47 12.13 -11.41
N ALA A 291 17.45 12.38 -10.57
CA ALA A 291 17.13 11.53 -9.42
C ALA A 291 16.46 10.22 -9.85
N VAL A 292 15.49 10.30 -10.76
CA VAL A 292 14.76 9.12 -11.28
C VAL A 292 15.69 8.15 -12.01
N THR A 293 16.71 8.66 -12.69
CA THR A 293 17.69 7.86 -13.45
C THR A 293 19.05 7.76 -12.75
N ALA A 294 19.10 8.05 -11.45
CA ALA A 294 20.32 7.93 -10.66
C ALA A 294 20.87 6.49 -10.77
N ASP A 295 22.16 6.38 -11.08
CA ASP A 295 22.87 5.10 -11.29
C ASP A 295 22.30 4.21 -12.41
N LYS A 296 21.44 4.75 -13.28
CA LYS A 296 20.92 4.07 -14.48
C LYS A 296 21.61 4.64 -15.71
N GLN A 297 22.13 3.79 -16.58
CA GLN A 297 22.72 4.19 -17.85
C GLN A 297 21.88 3.71 -19.03
N LYS A 298 21.43 2.46 -18.99
CA LYS A 298 20.63 1.84 -20.05
C LYS A 298 19.18 1.72 -19.63
N ILE A 299 18.29 2.40 -20.33
CA ILE A 299 16.86 2.45 -20.02
C ILE A 299 16.04 1.97 -21.22
N MET A 300 15.10 1.06 -20.98
CA MET A 300 14.12 0.66 -21.99
C MET A 300 12.76 1.25 -21.65
N LEU A 301 12.15 1.93 -22.63
CA LEU A 301 10.76 2.35 -22.60
C LEU A 301 9.88 1.23 -23.15
N LYS A 302 8.91 0.80 -22.35
CA LYS A 302 7.93 -0.23 -22.71
C LYS A 302 6.55 0.40 -22.86
N PRO A 303 6.12 0.79 -24.08
CA PRO A 303 4.75 1.27 -24.30
C PRO A 303 3.72 0.15 -24.03
N ASN A 304 2.44 0.45 -24.20
CA ASN A 304 1.38 -0.54 -24.29
C ASN A 304 0.79 -0.52 -25.70
N LEU A 305 1.19 -1.44 -26.56
CA LEU A 305 0.66 -1.47 -27.94
C LEU A 305 -0.52 -2.42 -28.11
N VAL A 306 -0.46 -3.66 -27.61
CA VAL A 306 -1.51 -4.69 -27.78
C VAL A 306 -1.75 -5.08 -29.24
N SER A 307 -2.13 -4.14 -30.11
CA SER A 307 -2.43 -4.30 -31.54
C SER A 307 -2.00 -3.06 -32.34
N ASP A 308 -2.44 -2.95 -33.59
CA ASP A 308 -2.23 -1.81 -34.51
C ASP A 308 -3.29 -0.70 -34.33
N ASN A 309 -4.15 -0.77 -33.32
CA ASN A 309 -5.23 0.20 -33.08
C ASN A 309 -4.77 1.39 -32.19
N PRO A 310 -4.57 2.60 -32.73
CA PRO A 310 -4.07 3.75 -31.96
C PRO A 310 -5.02 4.22 -30.85
N ARG A 311 -6.29 3.78 -30.86
CA ARG A 311 -7.27 4.11 -29.80
C ARG A 311 -7.08 3.27 -28.54
N SER A 312 -6.21 2.26 -28.58
CA SER A 312 -6.02 1.29 -27.49
C SER A 312 -4.58 1.21 -27.03
N THR A 313 -3.72 2.09 -27.54
CA THR A 313 -2.27 2.08 -27.32
C THR A 313 -1.79 3.33 -26.60
N THR A 314 -0.60 3.28 -26.01
CA THR A 314 0.11 4.46 -25.52
C THR A 314 0.30 5.49 -26.63
N ASN A 315 0.03 6.76 -26.31
CA ASN A 315 0.28 7.91 -27.16
C ASN A 315 1.80 8.02 -27.45
N PRO A 316 2.22 7.93 -28.73
CA PRO A 316 3.63 7.96 -29.10
C PRO A 316 4.37 9.23 -28.65
N GLU A 317 3.68 10.36 -28.45
CA GLU A 317 4.30 11.60 -27.96
C GLU A 317 4.77 11.50 -26.51
N VAL A 318 4.14 10.66 -25.67
CA VAL A 318 4.63 10.37 -24.31
C VAL A 318 5.97 9.65 -24.37
N ILE A 319 6.11 8.70 -25.30
CA ILE A 319 7.35 7.95 -25.52
C ILE A 319 8.45 8.87 -26.07
N ARG A 320 8.12 9.72 -27.04
CA ARG A 320 9.06 10.72 -27.59
C ARG A 320 9.56 11.67 -26.51
N ALA A 321 8.67 12.19 -25.67
CA ALA A 321 9.01 13.10 -24.58
C ALA A 321 9.94 12.43 -23.55
N LEU A 322 9.60 11.22 -23.08
CA LEU A 322 10.43 10.46 -22.14
C LEU A 322 11.80 10.11 -22.72
N ALA A 323 11.85 9.64 -23.97
CA ALA A 323 13.11 9.28 -24.62
C ALA A 323 14.02 10.49 -24.76
N SER A 324 13.48 11.63 -25.20
CA SER A 324 14.24 12.87 -25.34
C SER A 324 14.76 13.38 -24.00
N LEU A 325 13.91 13.34 -22.95
CA LEU A 325 14.27 13.74 -21.59
C LEU A 325 15.41 12.86 -21.03
N MET A 326 15.33 11.54 -21.22
CA MET A 326 16.36 10.59 -20.78
C MET A 326 17.66 10.72 -21.58
N GLN A 327 17.61 10.90 -22.90
CA GLN A 327 18.80 11.16 -23.72
C GLN A 327 19.47 12.49 -23.34
N GLY A 328 18.67 13.54 -23.05
CA GLY A 328 19.18 14.82 -22.54
C GLY A 328 19.90 14.70 -21.19
N ALA A 329 19.51 13.72 -20.37
CA ALA A 329 20.20 13.35 -19.13
C ALA A 329 21.41 12.40 -19.35
N GLY A 330 21.81 12.17 -20.61
CA GLY A 330 22.97 11.36 -20.99
C GLY A 330 22.74 9.85 -20.93
N LYS A 331 21.50 9.38 -21.02
CA LYS A 331 21.16 7.94 -20.92
C LYS A 331 21.07 7.27 -22.28
N GLU A 332 21.45 5.99 -22.33
CA GLU A 332 21.19 5.12 -23.46
C GLU A 332 19.73 4.64 -23.40
N VAL A 333 18.91 5.04 -24.37
CA VAL A 333 17.48 4.74 -24.41
C VAL A 333 17.17 3.74 -25.52
N SER A 334 16.26 2.81 -25.27
CA SER A 334 15.66 1.93 -26.27
C SER A 334 14.15 1.83 -26.07
N ILE A 335 13.41 1.40 -27.09
CA ILE A 335 11.98 1.09 -27.00
C ILE A 335 11.82 -0.42 -27.22
N GLY A 336 11.04 -1.10 -26.39
CA GLY A 336 10.78 -2.53 -26.56
C GLY A 336 9.32 -2.90 -26.37
N GLU A 337 8.77 -3.77 -27.21
CA GLU A 337 7.39 -4.27 -27.10
C GLU A 337 7.23 -5.68 -27.68
N GLY A 338 6.26 -6.44 -27.16
CA GLY A 338 5.76 -7.68 -27.73
C GLY A 338 4.22 -7.70 -27.73
N SER A 339 3.63 -7.22 -28.82
CA SER A 339 2.19 -7.03 -29.00
C SER A 339 1.39 -8.34 -28.98
N ALA A 340 0.10 -8.26 -28.64
CA ALA A 340 -0.74 -9.43 -28.47
C ALA A 340 -1.23 -9.98 -29.81
N ALA A 341 -1.86 -9.12 -30.61
CA ALA A 341 -2.56 -9.53 -31.82
C ALA A 341 -2.65 -8.43 -32.87
N CYS A 342 -2.75 -8.82 -34.13
CA CYS A 342 -2.95 -7.90 -35.24
C CYS A 342 -3.71 -8.58 -36.38
N ARG A 343 -4.55 -7.81 -37.05
CA ARG A 343 -5.25 -8.26 -38.26
C ARG A 343 -4.23 -8.70 -39.31
N ASN A 344 -4.55 -9.76 -40.06
CA ASN A 344 -3.69 -10.39 -41.08
C ASN A 344 -2.51 -11.23 -40.56
N TYR A 345 -2.29 -11.30 -39.24
CA TYR A 345 -1.23 -12.14 -38.67
C TYR A 345 -1.81 -13.29 -37.85
N ASN A 346 -2.47 -12.97 -36.73
CA ASN A 346 -3.02 -13.96 -35.81
C ASN A 346 -4.51 -13.79 -35.52
N ILE A 347 -5.21 -13.08 -36.39
CA ILE A 347 -6.67 -12.95 -36.32
C ILE A 347 -7.28 -13.47 -37.62
N LEU A 348 -8.08 -14.54 -37.53
CA LEU A 348 -8.79 -15.15 -38.67
C LEU A 348 -10.29 -15.26 -38.34
N ASN A 349 -11.15 -14.74 -39.22
CA ASN A 349 -12.62 -14.77 -39.06
C ASN A 349 -13.11 -14.25 -37.70
N GLY A 350 -12.44 -13.23 -37.14
CA GLY A 350 -12.78 -12.65 -35.84
C GLY A 350 -12.32 -13.46 -34.62
N VAL A 351 -11.57 -14.55 -34.82
CA VAL A 351 -10.96 -15.35 -33.75
C VAL A 351 -9.47 -14.99 -33.66
N VAL A 352 -8.99 -14.77 -32.43
CA VAL A 352 -7.57 -14.50 -32.17
C VAL A 352 -6.86 -15.81 -31.83
N TYR A 353 -5.89 -16.20 -32.65
CA TYR A 353 -5.08 -17.39 -32.50
C TYR A 353 -3.76 -17.09 -31.78
N ARG A 354 -3.20 -18.11 -31.13
CA ARG A 354 -1.83 -18.03 -30.62
C ARG A 354 -0.87 -18.47 -31.73
N THR A 355 0.35 -17.94 -31.74
CA THR A 355 1.43 -18.48 -32.57
C THR A 355 2.76 -18.30 -31.85
N ARG A 356 3.66 -19.27 -32.01
CA ARG A 356 5.08 -19.15 -31.62
C ARG A 356 5.98 -19.01 -32.85
N ASN A 357 5.41 -18.98 -34.05
CA ASN A 357 6.17 -18.85 -35.28
C ASN A 357 6.90 -17.51 -35.31
N ARG A 358 8.23 -17.55 -35.41
CA ARG A 358 9.07 -16.36 -35.38
C ARG A 358 8.79 -15.43 -36.55
N ASP A 359 8.66 -15.96 -37.77
CA ASP A 359 8.47 -15.12 -38.96
C ASP A 359 7.16 -14.33 -38.88
N THR A 360 6.08 -14.96 -38.41
CA THR A 360 4.81 -14.29 -38.15
C THR A 360 4.93 -13.23 -37.06
N LEU A 361 5.59 -13.55 -35.94
CA LEU A 361 5.75 -12.63 -34.81
C LEU A 361 6.63 -11.42 -35.17
N ASP A 362 7.72 -11.64 -35.92
CA ASP A 362 8.65 -10.61 -36.37
C ASP A 362 7.97 -9.65 -37.33
N ALA A 363 7.26 -10.18 -38.33
CA ALA A 363 6.50 -9.37 -39.27
C ALA A 363 5.36 -8.59 -38.59
N MET A 364 4.63 -9.25 -37.68
CA MET A 364 3.53 -8.63 -36.93
C MET A 364 4.03 -7.46 -36.07
N GLN A 365 5.10 -7.65 -35.31
CA GLN A 365 5.61 -6.61 -34.43
C GLN A 365 6.15 -5.42 -35.23
N GLN A 366 6.88 -5.67 -36.32
CA GLN A 366 7.37 -4.61 -37.18
C GLN A 366 6.22 -3.79 -37.78
N HIS A 367 5.18 -4.45 -38.28
CA HIS A 367 3.99 -3.79 -38.80
C HIS A 367 3.32 -2.87 -37.77
N ILE A 368 3.13 -3.35 -36.53
CA ILE A 368 2.54 -2.55 -35.46
C ILE A 368 3.43 -1.34 -35.12
N PHE A 369 4.75 -1.52 -35.07
CA PHE A 369 5.67 -0.42 -34.86
C PHE A 369 5.59 0.65 -35.95
N ASP A 370 5.44 0.24 -37.21
CA ASP A 370 5.33 1.15 -38.35
C ASP A 370 4.00 1.93 -38.31
N VAL A 371 2.87 1.22 -38.15
CA VAL A 371 1.53 1.81 -38.15
C VAL A 371 1.33 2.80 -37.00
N LEU A 372 1.88 2.49 -35.82
CA LEU A 372 1.77 3.34 -34.63
C LEU A 372 2.87 4.41 -34.54
N GLY A 373 3.75 4.51 -35.54
CA GLY A 373 4.77 5.57 -35.63
C GLY A 373 6.01 5.37 -34.75
N TYR A 374 6.22 4.19 -34.17
CA TYR A 374 7.37 3.89 -33.31
C TYR A 374 8.67 3.75 -34.12
N SER A 375 8.60 3.22 -35.34
CA SER A 375 9.76 3.18 -36.25
C SER A 375 10.25 4.59 -36.59
N GLU A 376 9.33 5.54 -36.77
CA GLU A 376 9.67 6.95 -37.00
C GLU A 376 10.33 7.57 -35.78
N ILE A 377 9.75 7.37 -34.60
CA ILE A 377 10.30 7.88 -33.34
C ILE A 377 11.72 7.36 -33.14
N ALA A 378 11.90 6.04 -33.23
CA ALA A 378 13.19 5.38 -33.05
C ALA A 378 14.25 5.92 -34.01
N ARG A 379 13.91 6.05 -35.30
CA ARG A 379 14.78 6.62 -36.33
C ARG A 379 15.13 8.10 -36.05
N SER A 380 14.15 8.91 -35.67
CA SER A 380 14.34 10.36 -35.44
C SER A 380 15.21 10.65 -34.21
N LEU A 381 15.14 9.80 -33.19
CA LEU A 381 15.91 9.94 -31.94
C LEU A 381 17.22 9.14 -31.94
N GLY A 382 17.44 8.31 -32.97
CA GLY A 382 18.60 7.43 -33.06
C GLY A 382 18.65 6.36 -31.96
N ILE A 383 17.49 5.83 -31.55
CA ILE A 383 17.37 4.85 -30.46
C ILE A 383 16.93 3.48 -30.99
N PRO A 384 17.38 2.35 -30.38
CA PRO A 384 16.96 1.01 -30.81
C PRO A 384 15.48 0.75 -30.57
N LEU A 385 14.83 0.09 -31.54
CA LEU A 385 13.49 -0.45 -31.43
C LEU A 385 13.56 -1.98 -31.39
N VAL A 386 13.08 -2.58 -30.29
CA VAL A 386 13.31 -3.98 -29.95
C VAL A 386 12.02 -4.77 -29.97
N ASN A 387 11.94 -5.79 -30.83
CA ASN A 387 10.89 -6.80 -30.76
C ASN A 387 11.15 -7.75 -29.59
N LEU A 388 10.25 -7.79 -28.61
CA LEU A 388 10.38 -8.66 -27.43
C LEU A 388 9.78 -10.06 -27.65
N HIS A 389 9.21 -10.35 -28.83
CA HIS A 389 8.66 -11.68 -29.10
C HIS A 389 9.72 -12.75 -29.36
N SER A 390 10.83 -12.38 -30.00
CA SER A 390 11.81 -13.28 -30.57
C SER A 390 13.22 -12.71 -30.36
N GLY A 391 14.26 -13.45 -30.73
CA GLY A 391 15.66 -13.08 -30.51
C GLY A 391 16.32 -13.97 -29.46
N ASN A 392 17.25 -13.40 -28.70
CA ASN A 392 17.99 -14.16 -27.69
C ASN A 392 17.20 -14.17 -26.38
N MET A 393 16.74 -15.36 -25.97
CA MET A 393 16.01 -15.55 -24.71
C MET A 393 16.94 -16.09 -23.63
N VAL A 394 16.77 -15.59 -22.42
CA VAL A 394 17.51 -16.04 -21.24
C VAL A 394 16.53 -16.35 -20.11
N GLU A 395 16.77 -17.44 -19.41
CA GLU A 395 16.01 -17.80 -18.21
C GLU A 395 16.42 -16.91 -17.04
N VAL A 396 15.42 -16.41 -16.33
CA VAL A 396 15.58 -15.60 -15.11
C VAL A 396 14.84 -16.28 -13.98
N ASP A 397 15.54 -16.56 -12.90
CA ASP A 397 14.94 -17.11 -11.69
C ASP A 397 13.96 -16.11 -11.07
N VAL A 398 12.82 -16.61 -10.60
CA VAL A 398 11.80 -15.84 -9.89
C VAL A 398 11.60 -16.46 -8.50
N PRO A 399 12.48 -16.13 -7.53
CA PRO A 399 12.36 -16.67 -6.18
C PRO A 399 10.98 -16.36 -5.57
N ASN A 400 10.33 -17.41 -5.05
CA ASN A 400 8.96 -17.34 -4.51
C ASN A 400 7.91 -16.86 -5.53
N GLY A 401 8.10 -17.18 -6.81
CA GLY A 401 7.10 -16.94 -7.85
C GLY A 401 5.79 -17.68 -7.57
N PHE A 402 4.68 -17.11 -8.02
CA PHE A 402 3.35 -17.67 -7.82
C PHE A 402 2.97 -18.68 -8.91
N VAL A 403 3.38 -18.40 -10.14
CA VAL A 403 3.05 -19.19 -11.34
C VAL A 403 4.30 -19.87 -11.88
N TYR A 404 5.44 -19.17 -11.87
CA TYR A 404 6.72 -19.63 -12.43
C TYR A 404 7.86 -19.52 -11.42
N ASP A 405 8.70 -20.56 -11.33
CA ASP A 405 9.97 -20.51 -10.60
C ASP A 405 11.08 -19.82 -11.42
N SER A 406 10.94 -19.81 -12.75
CA SER A 406 11.80 -19.08 -13.69
C SER A 406 11.02 -18.67 -14.94
N ILE A 407 11.44 -17.57 -15.57
CA ILE A 407 10.82 -16.97 -16.75
C ILE A 407 11.88 -16.72 -17.83
N ALA A 408 11.61 -17.16 -19.06
CA ALA A 408 12.38 -16.77 -20.24
C ALA A 408 12.07 -15.32 -20.61
N LEU A 409 13.09 -14.47 -20.69
CA LEU A 409 12.99 -13.08 -21.12
C LEU A 409 13.92 -12.79 -22.29
N HIS A 410 13.56 -11.81 -23.12
CA HIS A 410 14.48 -11.31 -24.13
C HIS A 410 15.70 -10.67 -23.46
N ARG A 411 16.91 -10.98 -23.95
CA ARG A 411 18.18 -10.58 -23.35
C ARG A 411 18.30 -9.08 -23.13
N SER A 412 17.71 -8.25 -23.99
CA SER A 412 17.71 -6.80 -23.84
C SER A 412 17.04 -6.30 -22.54
N LEU A 413 16.11 -7.06 -21.96
CA LEU A 413 15.49 -6.75 -20.66
C LEU A 413 16.44 -7.03 -19.48
N ILE A 414 17.47 -7.85 -19.70
CA ILE A 414 18.48 -8.17 -18.68
C ILE A 414 19.63 -7.15 -18.74
N ASP A 415 19.98 -6.72 -19.94
CA ASP A 415 21.11 -5.82 -20.19
C ASP A 415 20.83 -4.34 -19.85
N ILE A 416 19.58 -3.99 -19.57
CA ILE A 416 19.18 -2.64 -19.11
C ILE A 416 19.35 -2.49 -17.58
N ASP A 417 19.39 -1.26 -17.09
CA ASP A 417 19.47 -0.95 -15.65
C ASP A 417 18.08 -0.69 -15.02
N MET A 418 17.04 -0.65 -15.86
CA MET A 418 16.07 0.44 -16.00
C MET A 418 14.95 0.05 -16.97
N LEU A 419 13.91 -0.69 -16.56
CA LEU A 419 12.68 -0.78 -17.33
C LEU A 419 11.70 0.32 -16.92
N CYS A 420 11.26 1.14 -17.88
CA CYS A 420 10.21 2.14 -17.71
C CYS A 420 8.93 1.66 -18.41
N SER A 421 7.89 1.35 -17.64
CA SER A 421 6.58 0.95 -18.17
C SER A 421 5.74 2.18 -18.48
N VAL A 422 5.26 2.31 -19.72
CA VAL A 422 4.51 3.47 -20.21
C VAL A 422 3.13 3.04 -20.72
N PRO A 423 2.21 2.62 -19.84
CA PRO A 423 0.90 2.10 -20.25
C PRO A 423 -0.08 3.21 -20.63
N MET A 424 -1.01 2.91 -21.55
CA MET A 424 -2.29 3.62 -21.62
C MET A 424 -3.14 3.27 -20.38
N MET A 425 -3.75 4.26 -19.73
CA MET A 425 -4.75 4.05 -18.68
C MET A 425 -6.00 3.39 -19.27
N LYS A 426 -6.30 2.14 -18.91
CA LYS A 426 -7.52 1.48 -19.39
C LYS A 426 -8.10 0.42 -18.48
N THR A 427 -9.39 0.16 -18.60
CA THR A 427 -10.04 -1.03 -18.03
C THR A 427 -9.70 -2.30 -18.82
N HIS A 428 -9.89 -3.48 -18.22
CA HIS A 428 -9.61 -4.76 -18.88
C HIS A 428 -10.48 -5.91 -18.34
N ASN A 429 -11.02 -6.74 -19.23
CA ASN A 429 -11.96 -7.81 -18.88
C ASN A 429 -11.36 -8.99 -18.08
N LEU A 430 -10.04 -9.02 -17.85
CA LEU A 430 -9.37 -10.10 -17.10
C LEU A 430 -8.76 -9.52 -15.83
N GLY A 431 -7.86 -8.54 -15.98
CA GLY A 431 -7.13 -7.92 -14.87
C GLY A 431 -7.86 -6.76 -14.18
N GLY A 432 -9.08 -6.41 -14.59
CA GLY A 432 -9.82 -5.23 -14.13
C GLY A 432 -9.31 -3.92 -14.74
N VAL A 433 -8.01 -3.68 -14.66
CA VAL A 433 -7.32 -2.51 -15.24
C VAL A 433 -6.04 -2.92 -15.96
N THR A 434 -5.58 -2.08 -16.88
CA THR A 434 -4.22 -2.09 -17.44
C THR A 434 -3.54 -0.78 -17.03
N LEU A 435 -2.47 -0.95 -16.27
CA LEU A 435 -1.58 0.11 -15.80
C LEU A 435 -0.14 -0.43 -15.87
N GLY A 436 0.78 0.09 -15.05
CA GLY A 436 2.21 -0.12 -15.13
C GLY A 436 2.63 -1.57 -14.99
N MET A 437 2.15 -2.27 -13.95
CA MET A 437 2.52 -3.66 -13.70
C MET A 437 1.96 -4.60 -14.76
N LYS A 438 0.66 -4.51 -15.09
CA LYS A 438 0.05 -5.40 -16.08
C LYS A 438 0.66 -5.23 -17.48
N ASN A 439 1.13 -4.04 -17.83
CA ASN A 439 1.76 -3.80 -19.12
C ASN A 439 3.00 -4.67 -19.38
N LEU A 440 3.64 -5.19 -18.32
CA LEU A 440 4.76 -6.12 -18.45
C LEU A 440 4.35 -7.51 -18.97
N ILE A 441 3.07 -7.85 -19.05
CA ILE A 441 2.63 -9.10 -19.70
C ILE A 441 3.18 -9.20 -21.14
N GLY A 442 3.35 -8.08 -21.84
CA GLY A 442 3.96 -8.06 -23.18
C GLY A 442 5.42 -8.51 -23.22
N THR A 443 6.13 -8.52 -22.08
CA THR A 443 7.57 -8.86 -21.98
C THR A 443 7.84 -10.36 -21.91
N TYR A 444 6.83 -11.18 -21.61
CA TYR A 444 6.91 -12.62 -21.91
C TYR A 444 7.15 -12.77 -23.43
N PRO A 445 8.12 -13.54 -23.93
CA PRO A 445 8.33 -13.65 -25.37
C PRO A 445 7.27 -14.49 -26.08
N GLY A 446 6.86 -14.08 -27.28
CA GLY A 446 5.87 -14.81 -28.09
C GLY A 446 6.36 -16.18 -28.55
N THR A 447 7.65 -16.30 -28.89
CA THR A 447 8.23 -17.58 -29.31
C THR A 447 8.24 -18.63 -28.20
N THR A 448 8.16 -18.21 -26.93
CA THR A 448 8.12 -19.11 -25.77
C THR A 448 6.69 -19.30 -25.26
N TYR A 449 5.97 -18.19 -25.07
CA TYR A 449 4.69 -18.13 -24.36
C TYR A 449 3.46 -17.95 -25.27
N GLY A 450 3.66 -17.90 -26.59
CA GLY A 450 2.64 -17.65 -27.61
C GLY A 450 2.30 -16.16 -27.79
N SER A 451 1.96 -15.74 -29.01
CA SER A 451 1.23 -14.48 -29.25
C SER A 451 -0.03 -14.46 -28.36
N VAL A 452 -0.42 -13.29 -27.85
CA VAL A 452 -1.44 -13.10 -26.80
C VAL A 452 -1.17 -13.68 -25.40
N ARG A 453 -0.04 -14.35 -25.17
CA ARG A 453 0.35 -14.93 -23.85
C ARG A 453 -0.66 -15.91 -23.27
N SER A 454 -1.42 -16.60 -24.13
CA SER A 454 -2.44 -17.55 -23.69
C SER A 454 -1.89 -18.68 -22.81
N LEU A 455 -0.64 -19.09 -23.02
CA LEU A 455 -0.01 -20.12 -22.18
C LEU A 455 0.34 -19.64 -20.78
N VAL A 456 0.69 -18.35 -20.65
CA VAL A 456 0.87 -17.70 -19.34
C VAL A 456 -0.48 -17.68 -18.64
N HIS A 457 -1.53 -17.30 -19.36
CA HIS A 457 -2.88 -17.25 -18.80
C HIS A 457 -3.41 -18.64 -18.42
N ASP A 458 -3.16 -19.67 -19.23
CA ASP A 458 -3.52 -21.06 -18.92
C ASP A 458 -2.86 -21.52 -17.62
N ARG A 459 -1.56 -21.25 -17.45
CA ARG A 459 -0.83 -21.62 -16.23
C ARG A 459 -1.26 -20.80 -15.02
N ALA A 460 -1.47 -19.50 -15.19
CA ALA A 460 -1.94 -18.62 -14.12
C ALA A 460 -3.38 -18.96 -13.69
N ALA A 461 -4.24 -19.41 -14.60
CA ALA A 461 -5.62 -19.80 -14.30
C ALA A 461 -5.70 -21.06 -13.40
N ALA A 462 -4.64 -21.87 -13.36
CA ALA A 462 -4.52 -22.96 -12.40
C ALA A 462 -4.17 -22.48 -10.97
N VAL A 463 -3.67 -21.26 -10.84
CA VAL A 463 -3.28 -20.64 -9.56
C VAL A 463 -4.39 -19.74 -9.04
N GLU A 464 -5.01 -18.92 -9.91
CA GLU A 464 -6.04 -17.96 -9.52
C GLU A 464 -7.04 -17.65 -10.64
N ARG A 465 -8.24 -17.20 -10.24
CA ARG A 465 -9.40 -17.13 -11.13
C ARG A 465 -9.25 -16.19 -12.33
N SER A 466 -8.51 -15.10 -12.21
CA SER A 466 -8.34 -14.13 -13.31
C SER A 466 -7.41 -14.66 -14.41
N GLY A 467 -6.53 -15.62 -14.11
CA GLY A 467 -5.50 -16.12 -15.03
C GLY A 467 -4.46 -15.06 -15.41
N VAL A 468 -4.27 -14.04 -14.58
CA VAL A 468 -3.42 -12.87 -14.89
C VAL A 468 -2.65 -12.39 -13.66
N ALA A 469 -3.30 -12.27 -12.50
CA ALA A 469 -2.77 -11.52 -11.36
C ALA A 469 -1.44 -12.06 -10.84
N GLY A 470 -1.32 -13.37 -10.62
CA GLY A 470 -0.08 -14.01 -10.17
C GLY A 470 1.06 -13.84 -11.19
N ALA A 471 0.77 -14.04 -12.48
CA ALA A 471 1.77 -13.87 -13.54
C ALA A 471 2.25 -12.42 -13.69
N VAL A 472 1.38 -11.43 -13.43
CA VAL A 472 1.78 -10.02 -13.39
C VAL A 472 2.82 -9.78 -12.30
N ILE A 473 2.70 -10.40 -11.13
CA ILE A 473 3.68 -10.20 -10.06
C ILE A 473 4.98 -10.93 -10.35
N ASP A 474 4.92 -12.14 -10.91
CA ASP A 474 6.12 -12.88 -11.31
C ASP A 474 6.92 -12.11 -12.36
N ILE A 475 6.27 -11.56 -13.40
CA ILE A 475 6.97 -10.81 -14.45
C ILE A 475 7.52 -9.48 -13.94
N VAL A 476 6.85 -8.82 -12.97
CA VAL A 476 7.38 -7.63 -12.31
C VAL A 476 8.66 -7.98 -11.54
N ARG A 477 8.70 -9.11 -10.82
CA ARG A 477 9.89 -9.59 -10.09
C ARG A 477 11.04 -9.99 -11.01
N ALA A 478 10.73 -10.53 -12.19
CA ALA A 478 11.73 -10.94 -13.17
C ALA A 478 12.38 -9.75 -13.93
N ASN A 479 11.82 -8.54 -13.79
CA ASN A 479 12.27 -7.35 -14.52
C ASN A 479 12.77 -6.24 -13.58
N LYS A 480 13.59 -5.33 -14.12
CA LYS A 480 14.10 -4.14 -13.42
C LYS A 480 13.13 -2.95 -13.53
N LEU A 481 11.86 -3.16 -13.19
CA LEU A 481 10.83 -2.12 -13.26
C LEU A 481 11.11 -1.01 -12.25
N GLY A 482 11.56 0.16 -12.74
CA GLY A 482 12.00 1.27 -11.89
C GLY A 482 11.21 2.56 -12.07
N LEU A 483 10.40 2.66 -13.14
CA LEU A 483 9.56 3.82 -13.41
C LEU A 483 8.28 3.39 -14.12
N VAL A 484 7.15 3.92 -13.68
CA VAL A 484 5.87 3.81 -14.37
C VAL A 484 5.41 5.20 -14.76
N VAL A 485 5.05 5.40 -16.03
CA VAL A 485 4.44 6.64 -16.54
C VAL A 485 3.16 6.27 -17.27
N ILE A 486 2.03 6.38 -16.57
CA ILE A 486 0.71 6.12 -17.13
C ILE A 486 0.31 7.28 -18.04
N ASP A 487 0.15 6.98 -19.32
CA ASP A 487 -0.48 7.84 -20.30
C ASP A 487 -2.01 7.81 -20.10
N ALA A 488 -2.53 8.92 -19.59
CA ALA A 488 -3.95 9.18 -19.51
C ALA A 488 -4.29 10.44 -20.32
N SER A 489 -3.57 10.70 -21.42
CA SER A 489 -3.98 11.72 -22.39
C SER A 489 -5.37 11.36 -22.95
N THR A 490 -5.48 10.14 -23.44
CA THR A 490 -6.75 9.44 -23.68
C THR A 490 -6.69 8.09 -22.97
N ALA A 491 -7.61 7.85 -22.04
CA ALA A 491 -7.81 6.58 -21.36
C ALA A 491 -8.88 5.73 -22.07
N MET A 492 -9.17 4.52 -21.56
CA MET A 492 -10.27 3.67 -22.04
C MET A 492 -11.08 3.09 -20.88
N GLU A 493 -12.41 3.15 -20.99
CA GLU A 493 -13.37 2.57 -20.04
C GLU A 493 -14.23 1.45 -20.68
N GLY A 494 -14.91 0.65 -19.86
CA GLY A 494 -15.71 -0.48 -20.34
C GLY A 494 -14.87 -1.69 -20.76
N ASN A 495 -15.21 -2.34 -21.87
CA ASN A 495 -14.72 -3.67 -22.22
C ASN A 495 -13.36 -3.68 -22.94
N GLY A 496 -12.30 -3.26 -22.26
CA GLY A 496 -10.92 -3.38 -22.77
C GLY A 496 -10.41 -4.83 -22.86
N PRO A 497 -9.28 -5.09 -23.54
CA PRO A 497 -8.21 -4.13 -23.85
C PRO A 497 -8.35 -3.33 -25.14
N GLU A 498 -9.31 -3.67 -26.01
CA GLU A 498 -9.53 -3.03 -27.32
C GLU A 498 -10.98 -2.56 -27.55
N ASN A 499 -11.98 -3.25 -26.97
CA ASN A 499 -13.40 -2.99 -27.23
C ASN A 499 -14.03 -2.00 -26.22
N GLY A 500 -13.20 -1.19 -25.56
CA GLY A 500 -13.66 -0.14 -24.64
C GLY A 500 -13.90 1.20 -25.33
N ASP A 501 -14.50 2.12 -24.58
CA ASP A 501 -14.81 3.48 -25.02
C ASP A 501 -13.66 4.43 -24.62
N PRO A 502 -13.15 5.29 -25.52
CA PRO A 502 -12.08 6.22 -25.18
C PRO A 502 -12.60 7.33 -24.25
N VAL A 503 -11.78 7.69 -23.27
CA VAL A 503 -12.08 8.72 -22.27
C VAL A 503 -10.95 9.74 -22.27
N LYS A 504 -11.23 10.96 -22.69
CA LYS A 504 -10.26 12.05 -22.59
C LYS A 504 -10.09 12.45 -21.12
N MET A 505 -8.90 12.20 -20.57
CA MET A 505 -8.55 12.55 -19.19
C MET A 505 -7.56 13.72 -19.14
N ASP A 506 -6.73 13.89 -20.18
CA ASP A 506 -5.66 14.90 -20.25
C ASP A 506 -4.70 14.84 -19.04
N LEU A 507 -4.23 13.64 -18.67
CA LEU A 507 -3.34 13.43 -17.53
C LEU A 507 -2.08 12.64 -17.88
N ILE A 508 -1.02 12.90 -17.13
CA ILE A 508 0.14 12.02 -16.97
C ILE A 508 0.26 11.68 -15.48
N ILE A 509 0.41 10.38 -15.16
CA ILE A 509 0.65 9.91 -13.79
C ILE A 509 1.98 9.16 -13.78
N ALA A 510 2.90 9.53 -12.89
CA ALA A 510 4.22 8.91 -12.84
C ALA A 510 4.67 8.56 -11.43
N GLY A 511 5.49 7.52 -11.30
CA GLY A 511 6.15 7.18 -10.03
C GLY A 511 7.16 6.05 -10.17
N THR A 512 8.11 5.98 -9.23
CA THR A 512 9.19 4.98 -9.22
C THR A 512 8.84 3.71 -8.45
N ASN A 513 7.68 3.69 -7.78
CA ASN A 513 7.10 2.49 -7.18
C ASN A 513 5.91 2.02 -8.03
N PRO A 514 5.99 0.86 -8.71
CA PRO A 514 4.98 0.45 -9.67
C PRO A 514 3.62 0.13 -9.03
N LEU A 515 3.61 -0.44 -7.82
CA LEU A 515 2.36 -0.71 -7.11
C LEU A 515 1.68 0.60 -6.70
N ALA A 516 2.44 1.55 -6.15
CA ALA A 516 1.91 2.85 -5.77
C ALA A 516 1.31 3.60 -6.98
N THR A 517 2.06 3.66 -8.09
CA THR A 517 1.61 4.35 -9.30
C THR A 517 0.35 3.72 -9.88
N ASP A 518 0.26 2.38 -9.89
CA ASP A 518 -0.93 1.68 -10.35
C ASP A 518 -2.13 1.88 -9.41
N MET A 519 -1.92 1.90 -8.09
CA MET A 519 -2.99 2.17 -7.11
C MET A 519 -3.56 3.58 -7.26
N VAL A 520 -2.70 4.57 -7.50
CA VAL A 520 -3.13 5.95 -7.80
C VAL A 520 -3.88 5.99 -9.13
N GLY A 521 -3.35 5.37 -10.18
CA GLY A 521 -4.01 5.29 -11.48
C GLY A 521 -5.41 4.66 -11.40
N ALA A 522 -5.54 3.54 -10.68
CA ALA A 522 -6.82 2.89 -10.46
C ALA A 522 -7.80 3.77 -9.64
N SER A 523 -7.29 4.50 -8.64
CA SER A 523 -8.10 5.43 -7.85
C SER A 523 -8.61 6.61 -8.68
N VAL A 524 -7.80 7.13 -9.62
CA VAL A 524 -8.23 8.15 -10.58
C VAL A 524 -9.34 7.63 -11.51
N MET A 525 -9.31 6.34 -11.87
CA MET A 525 -10.38 5.66 -12.61
C MET A 525 -11.60 5.30 -11.72
N GLY A 526 -11.59 5.71 -10.45
CA GLY A 526 -12.66 5.45 -9.48
C GLY A 526 -12.68 4.03 -8.93
N PHE A 527 -11.66 3.20 -9.12
CA PHE A 527 -11.57 1.87 -8.51
C PHE A 527 -11.00 1.94 -7.10
N TYR A 528 -11.50 1.10 -6.20
CA TYR A 528 -10.80 0.81 -4.94
C TYR A 528 -9.61 -0.10 -5.23
N ALA A 529 -8.44 0.19 -4.65
CA ALA A 529 -7.24 -0.63 -4.83
C ALA A 529 -7.48 -2.10 -4.43
N SER A 530 -8.30 -2.33 -3.40
CA SER A 530 -8.71 -3.66 -2.95
C SER A 530 -9.56 -4.43 -3.97
N ALA A 531 -10.11 -3.79 -5.00
CA ALA A 531 -10.90 -4.44 -6.04
C ALA A 531 -10.05 -4.96 -7.21
N ILE A 532 -8.75 -4.62 -7.26
CA ILE A 532 -7.86 -5.01 -8.35
C ILE A 532 -7.04 -6.24 -7.94
N PRO A 533 -7.21 -7.40 -8.61
CA PRO A 533 -6.55 -8.64 -8.21
C PRO A 533 -5.03 -8.51 -8.14
N SER A 534 -4.37 -7.91 -9.15
CA SER A 534 -2.91 -7.76 -9.14
C SER A 534 -2.39 -6.98 -7.93
N PHE A 535 -3.14 -6.03 -7.37
CA PHE A 535 -2.70 -5.28 -6.18
C PHE A 535 -2.78 -6.15 -4.93
N GLN A 536 -3.81 -7.00 -4.81
CA GLN A 536 -3.89 -7.97 -3.72
C GLN A 536 -2.73 -8.97 -3.78
N TRP A 537 -2.39 -9.45 -4.97
CA TRP A 537 -1.25 -10.37 -5.17
C TRP A 537 0.09 -9.69 -4.88
N ALA A 538 0.24 -8.41 -5.26
CA ALA A 538 1.41 -7.61 -4.89
C ALA A 538 1.56 -7.50 -3.36
N ASN A 539 0.45 -7.23 -2.65
CA ASN A 539 0.44 -7.18 -1.19
C ASN A 539 0.80 -8.52 -0.55
N ASN A 540 0.27 -9.63 -1.09
CA ASN A 540 0.62 -11.00 -0.65
C ASN A 540 2.10 -11.32 -0.90
N ALA A 541 2.70 -10.75 -1.94
CA ALA A 541 4.13 -10.82 -2.25
C ALA A 541 5.00 -9.93 -1.34
N GLY A 542 4.40 -9.18 -0.41
CA GLY A 542 5.10 -8.25 0.48
C GLY A 542 5.46 -6.91 -0.17
N MET A 543 4.95 -6.61 -1.37
CA MET A 543 5.14 -5.31 -2.00
C MET A 543 4.41 -4.23 -1.19
N GLN A 544 4.93 -3.01 -1.28
CA GLN A 544 4.40 -1.82 -0.61
C GLN A 544 4.27 -0.71 -1.63
N PRO A 545 3.37 0.27 -1.43
CA PRO A 545 2.45 0.41 -0.30
C PRO A 545 1.22 -0.51 -0.38
N GLN A 546 0.55 -0.74 0.75
CA GLN A 546 -0.70 -1.51 0.80
C GLN A 546 -1.95 -0.64 0.60
N GLN A 547 -1.85 0.66 0.88
CA GLN A 547 -2.97 1.60 0.78
C GLN A 547 -2.56 2.90 0.10
N VAL A 548 -3.52 3.56 -0.56
CA VAL A 548 -3.28 4.83 -1.26
C VAL A 548 -2.93 5.96 -0.28
N SER A 549 -3.40 5.90 0.97
CA SER A 549 -3.04 6.89 1.99
C SER A 549 -1.53 6.99 2.20
N GLN A 550 -0.83 5.85 2.07
CA GLN A 550 0.62 5.71 2.26
C GLN A 550 1.45 6.28 1.10
N ILE A 551 0.80 6.86 0.09
CA ILE A 551 1.44 7.41 -1.10
C ILE A 551 1.46 8.92 -0.99
N GLU A 552 2.64 9.52 -1.13
CA GLU A 552 2.73 10.96 -1.31
C GLU A 552 2.31 11.32 -2.75
N ILE A 553 1.19 12.03 -2.88
CA ILE A 553 0.71 12.50 -4.17
C ILE A 553 1.19 13.93 -4.38
N ARG A 554 1.84 14.19 -5.51
CA ARG A 554 2.33 15.52 -5.92
C ARG A 554 1.64 15.97 -7.21
N GLY A 555 1.41 17.27 -7.34
CA GLY A 555 0.62 17.82 -8.45
C GLY A 555 -0.88 17.86 -8.11
N ALA A 556 -1.74 17.41 -9.03
CA ALA A 556 -3.19 17.35 -8.78
C ALA A 556 -3.56 16.27 -7.75
N GLY A 557 -4.55 16.52 -6.91
CA GLY A 557 -5.10 15.50 -6.01
C GLY A 557 -5.94 14.47 -6.79
N ILE A 558 -6.03 13.23 -6.30
CA ILE A 558 -6.89 12.19 -6.91
C ILE A 558 -8.32 12.69 -7.05
N SER A 559 -8.89 13.31 -6.00
CA SER A 559 -10.25 13.85 -6.02
C SER A 559 -10.50 14.90 -7.10
N ASP A 560 -9.47 15.63 -7.51
CA ASP A 560 -9.58 16.74 -8.46
C ASP A 560 -9.65 16.27 -9.92
N VAL A 561 -9.29 15.01 -10.16
CA VAL A 561 -9.18 14.41 -11.49
C VAL A 561 -9.88 13.06 -11.60
N GLN A 562 -10.42 12.55 -10.49
CA GLN A 562 -11.09 11.27 -10.46
C GLN A 562 -12.31 11.28 -11.36
N ARG A 563 -12.45 10.20 -12.13
CA ARG A 563 -13.65 9.90 -12.90
C ARG A 563 -14.03 8.44 -12.65
N ASN A 564 -15.31 8.19 -12.38
CA ASN A 564 -15.81 6.84 -12.26
C ASN A 564 -15.95 6.20 -13.64
N PHE A 565 -14.97 5.37 -13.99
CA PHE A 565 -14.98 4.69 -15.29
C PHE A 565 -16.09 3.64 -15.35
N LYS A 566 -16.70 3.48 -16.52
CA LYS A 566 -17.54 2.32 -16.84
C LYS A 566 -16.71 1.05 -16.59
N ARG A 567 -17.24 0.15 -15.75
CA ARG A 567 -16.54 -1.08 -15.38
C ARG A 567 -16.54 -2.07 -16.54
N PRO A 568 -15.45 -2.83 -16.74
CA PRO A 568 -15.44 -3.94 -17.68
C PRO A 568 -16.33 -5.07 -17.15
N GLU A 569 -16.88 -5.87 -18.06
CA GLU A 569 -17.37 -7.20 -17.73
C GLU A 569 -16.17 -8.12 -17.47
N ILE A 570 -16.00 -8.53 -16.20
CA ILE A 570 -14.92 -9.44 -15.82
C ILE A 570 -15.28 -10.85 -16.28
N ILE A 571 -14.46 -11.40 -17.18
CA ILE A 571 -14.61 -12.76 -17.70
C ILE A 571 -13.47 -13.62 -17.16
N PRO A 572 -13.73 -14.86 -16.70
CA PRO A 572 -12.66 -15.80 -16.37
C PRO A 572 -11.84 -16.17 -17.61
N TRP A 573 -10.53 -16.43 -17.44
CA TRP A 573 -9.68 -16.86 -18.54
C TRP A 573 -10.23 -18.09 -19.29
N ASN A 574 -10.78 -19.07 -18.55
CA ASN A 574 -11.35 -20.29 -19.13
C ASN A 574 -12.53 -20.03 -20.09
N THR A 575 -13.20 -18.88 -19.96
CA THR A 575 -14.22 -18.43 -20.91
C THR A 575 -13.58 -17.67 -22.07
N ALA A 576 -12.65 -16.76 -21.79
CA ALA A 576 -11.98 -15.93 -22.79
C ALA A 576 -11.16 -16.74 -23.80
N ARG A 577 -10.51 -17.83 -23.37
CA ARG A 577 -9.67 -18.68 -24.22
C ARG A 577 -10.41 -19.34 -25.41
N ASN A 578 -11.74 -19.32 -25.41
CA ASN A 578 -12.53 -19.85 -26.53
C ASN A 578 -12.53 -18.93 -27.76
N THR A 579 -12.17 -17.66 -27.60
CA THR A 579 -12.09 -16.68 -28.71
C THR A 579 -10.76 -15.94 -28.75
N PHE A 580 -9.93 -16.07 -27.69
CA PHE A 580 -8.65 -15.40 -27.54
C PHE A 580 -7.53 -16.37 -27.16
N GLY A 581 -6.65 -16.68 -28.12
CA GLY A 581 -5.59 -17.68 -27.94
C GLY A 581 -6.07 -19.13 -28.03
N LEU A 582 -7.17 -19.36 -28.75
CA LEU A 582 -7.91 -20.62 -28.86
C LEU A 582 -7.04 -21.82 -29.29
N ALA A 583 -6.30 -21.64 -30.38
CA ALA A 583 -5.46 -22.66 -30.97
C ALA A 583 -4.22 -22.03 -31.61
N GLU A 584 -3.22 -22.85 -31.88
CA GLU A 584 -1.99 -22.43 -32.56
C GLU A 584 -2.19 -22.40 -34.07
N ILE A 585 -1.70 -21.35 -34.72
CA ILE A 585 -1.66 -21.22 -36.19
C ILE A 585 -0.24 -21.13 -36.71
#